data_AF-A0A150T0B0-F1
#
_entry.id   AF-A0A150T0B0-F1
#
_cell.length_a   1.000
_cell.length_b   1.000
_cell.length_c   1.000
_cell.angle_alpha   90.00
_cell.angle_beta   90.00
_cell.angle_gamma   90.00
#
_symmetry.space_group_name_H-M   'P 1'
#
loop_
_entity.id
_entity.type
_entity.pdbx_description
1 polymer ?
#
loop_
_entity_poly.entity_id
_entity_poly.type
_entity_poly.pdbx_seq_one_letter_code
_entity_poly.pdbx_strand_id
1 'polypeptide(L)'
;MRRALPRDAAPRSLLVKGATMNLRSARLALAASSALCLATSAASALDTSATSAPAGTILTNPALLKTMVIGNHLRLEVLGGNLLTTNADNLRELTRRPLASASFAEGSLHKALLDPHARDVMQALVECALRPDQGLSWTTSASELSAVDAGVTISSAESDLSWAIPLGEKPSLAPVVVEWSGDLGLCPSWAHGAPSTECQELVSACLLARNNARGAHVDLSLRWEPLPEEDPPGAPSEETIAPIDERMIPNAENAYPLQEGAFFGNLFDPEKLNTDAEVKLEKTFGKGTTLDKSKLVYRVVRPSLDEVEVVYENAFACSPPDPLSSLMWVNQRVRVESRTCAMSGDHSRGCVARNAGSCAGEPYSPEPPQPICEIGHGTYAACTSEEAAWLHPITVFLKDPCELSDCSNPLPINFDVRHVYDPEDPFWYRWEGTLPDDPFGDPTWGERIDPGALDPGVPDPGAFGGLGAPELLGGQGSLPNDPQRLPSEAARA
;
A
#
# COMPACT_ATOMS: atom_id res chain seq x y z
N MET A 1 -51.99 35.13 40.20
CA MET A 1 -50.79 34.68 39.45
C MET A 1 -49.72 34.20 40.43
N ARG A 2 -49.64 32.90 40.70
CA ARG A 2 -48.48 32.25 41.33
C ARG A 2 -48.31 30.89 40.65
N ARG A 3 -47.13 30.70 40.06
CA ARG A 3 -46.70 29.49 39.33
C ARG A 3 -46.55 28.33 40.31
N ALA A 4 -47.13 27.18 39.97
CA ALA A 4 -46.84 25.89 40.59
C ALA A 4 -46.00 25.07 39.62
N LEU A 5 -44.83 24.61 40.09
CA LEU A 5 -43.92 23.68 39.41
C LEU A 5 -44.53 22.27 39.36
N PRO A 6 -44.36 21.51 38.26
CA PRO A 6 -44.64 20.08 38.27
C PRO A 6 -43.43 19.27 38.78
N ARG A 7 -43.78 18.26 39.58
CA ARG A 7 -42.94 17.28 40.26
C ARG A 7 -42.21 16.33 39.31
N ASP A 8 -41.01 15.95 39.75
CA ASP A 8 -40.15 14.90 39.20
C ASP A 8 -40.85 13.55 39.05
N ALA A 9 -40.65 12.93 37.88
CA ALA A 9 -41.04 11.56 37.58
C ALA A 9 -39.85 10.62 37.84
N ALA A 10 -40.00 9.73 38.82
CA ALA A 10 -39.11 8.61 39.06
C ALA A 10 -39.40 7.46 38.06
N PRO A 11 -38.37 6.69 37.63
CA PRO A 11 -38.56 5.58 36.70
C PRO A 11 -39.12 4.33 37.40
N ARG A 12 -40.11 3.71 36.75
CA ARG A 12 -40.68 2.40 37.11
C ARG A 12 -39.70 1.29 36.76
N SER A 13 -39.22 0.54 37.75
CA SER A 13 -38.56 -0.74 37.52
C SER A 13 -39.61 -1.81 37.22
N LEU A 14 -39.45 -2.49 36.08
CA LEU A 14 -40.23 -3.65 35.70
C LEU A 14 -39.55 -4.91 36.24
N LEU A 15 -40.26 -5.59 37.13
CA LEU A 15 -40.02 -6.96 37.58
C LEU A 15 -39.89 -7.90 36.38
N VAL A 16 -38.72 -8.53 36.21
CA VAL A 16 -38.56 -9.74 35.39
C VAL A 16 -38.28 -10.92 36.33
N LYS A 17 -39.14 -11.93 36.24
CA LYS A 17 -39.08 -13.19 36.98
C LYS A 17 -37.84 -13.98 36.59
N GLY A 18 -37.17 -14.52 37.60
CA GLY A 18 -35.95 -15.31 37.48
C GLY A 18 -36.14 -16.73 36.93
N ALA A 19 -35.06 -17.21 36.31
CA ALA A 19 -34.77 -18.61 36.13
C ALA A 19 -33.51 -18.92 36.96
N THR A 20 -33.68 -19.72 38.01
CA THR A 20 -32.62 -20.22 38.88
C THR A 20 -32.05 -21.52 38.30
N MET A 21 -30.76 -21.55 37.95
CA MET A 21 -30.02 -22.79 37.75
C MET A 21 -29.20 -23.13 38.99
N ASN A 22 -29.39 -24.37 39.46
CA ASN A 22 -28.89 -24.96 40.69
C ASN A 22 -27.36 -25.07 40.72
N LEU A 23 -26.75 -24.48 41.74
CA LEU A 23 -25.45 -24.89 42.30
C LEU A 23 -25.70 -25.80 43.50
N ARG A 24 -24.89 -26.85 43.63
CA ARG A 24 -24.74 -27.80 44.77
C ARG A 24 -25.49 -29.13 44.61
N SER A 25 -24.73 -30.14 44.17
CA SER A 25 -24.76 -31.46 44.80
C SER A 25 -23.35 -31.79 45.26
N ALA A 26 -23.29 -32.26 46.50
CA ALA A 26 -22.16 -32.14 47.41
C ALA A 26 -21.28 -33.39 47.45
N ARG A 27 -20.08 -33.16 47.99
CA ARG A 27 -19.04 -34.13 48.39
C ARG A 27 -19.52 -35.10 49.47
N LEU A 28 -19.03 -36.35 49.42
CA LEU A 28 -18.44 -37.18 50.52
C LEU A 28 -18.22 -38.60 49.95
N ALA A 29 -16.98 -38.99 49.63
CA ALA A 29 -15.95 -39.59 50.50
C ALA A 29 -16.04 -41.12 50.58
N LEU A 30 -15.02 -41.80 50.02
CA LEU A 30 -14.43 -43.00 50.61
C LEU A 30 -13.02 -43.22 50.04
N ALA A 31 -12.11 -43.46 50.98
CA ALA A 31 -10.68 -43.65 50.81
C ALA A 31 -10.33 -45.01 50.21
N ALA A 32 -9.19 -45.11 49.51
CA ALA A 32 -8.12 -46.08 49.80
C ALA A 32 -7.03 -46.09 48.71
N SER A 33 -5.78 -45.94 49.18
CA SER A 33 -4.58 -46.66 48.75
C SER A 33 -3.72 -46.20 47.56
N SER A 34 -2.42 -46.13 47.90
CA SER A 34 -1.20 -46.28 47.07
C SER A 34 -0.54 -44.94 46.70
N ALA A 35 0.36 -44.39 47.53
CA ALA A 35 1.72 -44.85 47.89
C ALA A 35 2.73 -44.79 46.73
N LEU A 36 3.81 -44.02 46.99
CA LEU A 36 5.15 -44.09 46.41
C LEU A 36 5.38 -43.53 45.00
N CYS A 37 5.90 -42.30 44.93
CA CYS A 37 7.22 -42.01 44.35
C CYS A 37 7.61 -40.54 44.61
N LEU A 38 8.45 -40.35 45.63
CA LEU A 38 9.29 -39.17 45.80
C LEU A 38 10.44 -39.28 44.80
N ALA A 39 10.50 -38.36 43.83
CA ALA A 39 11.73 -38.06 43.11
C ALA A 39 11.91 -36.54 43.15
N THR A 40 12.95 -36.15 43.86
CA THR A 40 13.54 -34.83 43.97
C THR A 40 13.91 -34.26 42.60
N SER A 41 13.53 -33.02 42.32
CA SER A 41 14.16 -32.20 41.29
C SER A 41 14.29 -30.78 41.84
N ALA A 42 15.43 -30.52 42.47
CA ALA A 42 15.92 -29.17 42.67
C ALA A 42 16.39 -28.67 41.29
N ALA A 43 15.68 -27.72 40.71
CA ALA A 43 16.12 -27.00 39.54
C ALA A 43 16.54 -25.59 39.98
N SER A 44 17.80 -25.31 39.71
CA SER A 44 18.52 -24.09 39.98
C SER A 44 17.85 -22.88 39.33
N ALA A 45 17.70 -21.80 40.11
CA ALA A 45 17.52 -20.47 39.57
C ALA A 45 18.81 -20.06 38.86
N LEU A 46 18.75 -19.91 37.53
CA LEU A 46 19.77 -19.26 36.72
C LEU A 46 19.15 -17.98 36.18
N ASP A 47 19.63 -16.85 36.70
CA ASP A 47 19.54 -15.53 36.09
C ASP A 47 20.03 -15.64 34.64
N THR A 48 19.12 -15.43 33.69
CA THR A 48 19.46 -15.23 32.29
C THR A 48 19.34 -13.74 32.00
N SER A 49 20.43 -13.02 32.29
CA SER A 49 20.65 -11.71 31.71
C SER A 49 20.80 -11.90 30.20
N ALA A 50 19.76 -11.52 29.45
CA ALA A 50 19.79 -11.47 27.99
C ALA A 50 20.91 -10.53 27.55
N THR A 51 22.05 -11.11 27.19
CA THR A 51 23.15 -10.41 26.57
C THR A 51 22.77 -10.25 25.10
N SER A 52 22.52 -9.01 24.67
CA SER A 52 22.37 -8.68 23.26
C SER A 52 23.56 -9.24 22.49
N ALA A 53 23.31 -10.23 21.64
CA ALA A 53 24.33 -10.76 20.76
C ALA A 53 24.78 -9.64 19.81
N PRO A 54 26.09 -9.48 19.56
CA PRO A 54 26.56 -8.53 18.56
C PRO A 54 26.01 -8.96 17.20
N ALA A 55 25.37 -8.03 16.50
CA ALA A 55 24.90 -8.18 15.13
C ALA A 55 26.01 -8.80 14.29
N GLY A 56 25.84 -10.07 13.91
CA GLY A 56 26.77 -10.75 13.02
C GLY A 56 26.72 -10.04 11.68
N THR A 57 27.87 -9.55 11.23
CA THR A 57 28.02 -8.91 9.92
C THR A 57 27.56 -9.90 8.83
N ILE A 58 26.37 -9.69 8.27
CA ILE A 58 25.87 -10.46 7.13
C ILE A 58 26.70 -10.00 5.93
N LEU A 59 27.58 -10.88 5.43
CA LEU A 59 28.34 -10.67 4.20
C LEU A 59 27.37 -10.83 3.02
N THR A 60 26.67 -9.76 2.65
CA THR A 60 25.81 -9.74 1.47
C THR A 60 26.67 -9.66 0.21
N ASN A 61 26.45 -10.58 -0.73
CA ASN A 61 27.15 -10.59 -2.02
C ASN A 61 26.45 -9.61 -2.98
N PRO A 62 27.12 -8.58 -3.53
CA PRO A 62 26.50 -7.60 -4.43
C PRO A 62 25.83 -8.22 -5.66
N ALA A 63 26.19 -9.45 -6.02
CA ALA A 63 25.60 -10.19 -7.14
C ALA A 63 24.15 -10.68 -6.89
N LEU A 64 23.56 -10.45 -5.72
CA LEU A 64 22.25 -11.00 -5.35
C LEU A 64 21.09 -10.00 -5.41
N LEU A 65 21.33 -8.70 -5.59
CA LEU A 65 20.23 -7.73 -5.67
C LEU A 65 19.34 -8.00 -6.90
N LYS A 66 18.05 -8.23 -6.66
CA LYS A 66 17.04 -8.32 -7.72
C LYS A 66 16.48 -6.92 -8.01
N THR A 67 16.22 -6.65 -9.29
CA THR A 67 15.68 -5.36 -9.76
C THR A 67 14.52 -5.63 -10.72
N MET A 68 13.44 -4.85 -10.60
CA MET A 68 12.29 -4.91 -11.51
C MET A 68 11.67 -3.54 -11.72
N VAL A 69 11.03 -3.32 -12.88
CA VAL A 69 10.29 -2.09 -13.19
C VAL A 69 8.79 -2.38 -13.20
N ILE A 70 8.02 -1.64 -12.42
CA ILE A 70 6.56 -1.82 -12.30
C ILE A 70 5.82 -0.51 -12.04
N GLY A 71 4.56 -0.42 -12.48
CA GLY A 71 3.72 0.75 -12.23
C GLY A 71 3.13 0.85 -10.80
N ASN A 72 2.97 2.07 -10.29
CA ASN A 72 2.30 2.39 -9.02
C ASN A 72 0.78 2.58 -9.16
N HIS A 73 0.04 1.55 -9.57
CA HIS A 73 -1.38 1.72 -9.90
C HIS A 73 -2.34 1.61 -8.70
N LEU A 74 -1.86 1.25 -7.49
CA LEU A 74 -2.75 1.04 -6.34
C LEU A 74 -3.14 2.37 -5.71
N ARG A 75 -4.39 2.81 -5.87
CA ARG A 75 -4.88 4.02 -5.20
C ARG A 75 -4.95 3.86 -3.69
N LEU A 76 -4.83 4.98 -2.96
CA LEU A 76 -4.89 5.00 -1.50
C LEU A 76 -6.20 4.39 -0.96
N GLU A 77 -7.34 4.72 -1.56
CA GLU A 77 -8.66 4.22 -1.13
C GLU A 77 -8.85 2.73 -1.47
N VAL A 78 -8.07 2.23 -2.43
CA VAL A 78 -8.06 0.82 -2.81
C VAL A 78 -7.22 0.03 -1.80
N LEU A 79 -5.97 0.42 -1.57
CA LEU A 79 -5.11 -0.30 -0.62
C LEU A 79 -5.58 -0.13 0.84
N GLY A 80 -6.07 1.05 1.21
CA GLY A 80 -6.53 1.37 2.56
C GLY A 80 -8.01 1.07 2.84
N GLY A 81 -8.80 0.67 1.84
CA GLY A 81 -10.26 0.54 1.95
C GLY A 81 -10.84 -0.68 1.26
N ASN A 82 -10.18 -1.84 1.34
CA ASN A 82 -10.61 -3.08 0.70
C ASN A 82 -10.87 -4.23 1.70
N LEU A 83 -11.85 -5.08 1.41
CA LEU A 83 -12.16 -6.20 2.29
C LEU A 83 -11.06 -7.26 2.42
N LEU A 84 -10.09 -7.35 1.50
CA LEU A 84 -9.09 -8.42 1.55
C LEU A 84 -8.03 -8.18 2.63
N THR A 85 -7.43 -6.99 2.64
CA THR A 85 -6.33 -6.64 3.56
C THR A 85 -6.73 -5.67 4.67
N THR A 86 -7.86 -4.96 4.56
CA THR A 86 -8.38 -4.10 5.65
C THR A 86 -9.51 -4.76 6.42
N ASN A 87 -9.41 -6.07 6.61
CA ASN A 87 -10.31 -6.85 7.47
C ASN A 87 -9.50 -7.90 8.23
N ALA A 88 -9.52 -7.86 9.57
CA ALA A 88 -8.62 -8.69 10.38
C ALA A 88 -8.92 -10.19 10.25
N ASP A 89 -10.18 -10.58 10.04
CA ASP A 89 -10.55 -11.99 9.81
C ASP A 89 -10.01 -12.48 8.46
N ASN A 90 -10.09 -11.66 7.42
CA ASN A 90 -9.56 -12.00 6.10
C ASN A 90 -8.03 -12.04 6.09
N LEU A 91 -7.35 -11.12 6.79
CA LEU A 91 -5.90 -11.19 6.97
C LEU A 91 -5.46 -12.49 7.65
N ARG A 92 -6.16 -12.92 8.71
CA ARG A 92 -5.88 -14.20 9.38
C ARG A 92 -6.06 -15.40 8.45
N GLU A 93 -7.06 -15.39 7.58
CA GLU A 93 -7.26 -16.48 6.61
C GLU A 93 -6.23 -16.43 5.47
N LEU A 94 -5.88 -15.23 4.99
CA LEU A 94 -4.91 -15.01 3.91
C LEU A 94 -3.50 -15.46 4.31
N THR A 95 -3.10 -15.20 5.56
CA THR A 95 -1.79 -15.61 6.11
C THR A 95 -1.72 -17.08 6.54
N ARG A 96 -2.84 -17.81 6.55
CA ARG A 96 -2.89 -19.23 6.93
C ARG A 96 -3.10 -20.18 5.75
N ARG A 97 -3.34 -19.64 4.56
CA ARG A 97 -3.69 -20.40 3.37
C ARG A 97 -2.73 -20.10 2.23
N PRO A 98 -2.57 -21.05 1.29
CA PRO A 98 -1.86 -20.76 0.05
C PRO A 98 -2.61 -19.72 -0.78
N LEU A 99 -1.86 -18.92 -1.53
CA LEU A 99 -2.37 -18.00 -2.55
C LEU A 99 -2.72 -18.80 -3.81
N ALA A 100 -3.80 -19.59 -3.72
CA ALA A 100 -4.26 -20.52 -4.76
C ALA A 100 -5.79 -20.47 -4.92
N SER A 101 -6.32 -20.85 -6.09
CA SER A 101 -7.75 -20.78 -6.41
C SER A 101 -8.65 -21.44 -5.36
N ALA A 102 -8.21 -22.55 -4.77
CA ALA A 102 -8.94 -23.30 -3.75
C ALA A 102 -9.19 -22.47 -2.47
N SER A 103 -8.27 -21.57 -2.10
CA SER A 103 -8.40 -20.71 -0.93
C SER A 103 -9.50 -19.66 -1.08
N PHE A 104 -9.87 -19.32 -2.32
CA PHE A 104 -10.88 -18.32 -2.67
C PHE A 104 -12.16 -18.95 -3.24
N ALA A 105 -12.25 -20.28 -3.26
CA ALA A 105 -13.45 -20.98 -3.75
C ALA A 105 -14.67 -20.72 -2.86
N GLU A 106 -14.46 -20.52 -1.56
CA GLU A 106 -15.52 -20.28 -0.57
C GLU A 106 -15.00 -19.51 0.66
N GLY A 107 -15.86 -19.32 1.67
CA GLY A 107 -15.45 -18.77 2.97
C GLY A 107 -15.48 -17.25 3.05
N SER A 108 -14.54 -16.67 3.80
CA SER A 108 -14.41 -15.22 4.00
C SER A 108 -13.59 -14.56 2.89
N LEU A 109 -12.49 -15.19 2.46
CA LEU A 109 -11.69 -14.73 1.32
C LEU A 109 -12.48 -14.65 0.02
N HIS A 110 -13.32 -15.65 -0.27
CA HIS A 110 -14.25 -15.59 -1.40
C HIS A 110 -15.16 -14.35 -1.34
N LYS A 111 -15.71 -14.06 -0.16
CA LYS A 111 -16.60 -12.92 0.06
C LYS A 111 -15.86 -11.59 0.02
N ALA A 112 -14.60 -11.56 0.44
CA ALA A 112 -13.74 -10.40 0.32
C ALA A 112 -13.61 -9.98 -1.14
N LEU A 113 -13.39 -10.94 -2.05
CA LEU A 113 -13.27 -10.68 -3.49
C LEU A 113 -14.57 -10.24 -4.18
N LEU A 114 -15.72 -10.22 -3.48
CA LEU A 114 -16.91 -9.53 -3.99
C LEU A 114 -16.73 -8.01 -4.00
N ASP A 115 -15.87 -7.47 -3.13
CA ASP A 115 -15.46 -6.07 -3.16
C ASP A 115 -14.54 -5.77 -4.35
N PRO A 116 -14.86 -4.79 -5.20
CA PRO A 116 -13.97 -4.37 -6.29
C PRO A 116 -12.58 -3.93 -5.84
N HIS A 117 -12.45 -3.17 -4.74
CA HIS A 117 -11.14 -2.74 -4.24
C HIS A 117 -10.28 -3.95 -3.82
N ALA A 118 -10.93 -5.00 -3.28
CA ALA A 118 -10.23 -6.22 -2.90
C ALA A 118 -9.69 -6.98 -4.12
N ARG A 119 -10.35 -6.91 -5.28
CA ARG A 119 -9.86 -7.53 -6.53
C ARG A 119 -8.67 -6.77 -7.12
N ASP A 120 -8.68 -5.45 -7.03
CA ASP A 120 -7.54 -4.63 -7.46
C ASP A 120 -6.31 -4.89 -6.57
N VAL A 121 -6.51 -4.97 -5.24
CA VAL A 121 -5.45 -5.38 -4.32
C VAL A 121 -5.01 -6.83 -4.57
N MET A 122 -5.93 -7.73 -4.92
CA MET A 122 -5.60 -9.12 -5.27
C MET A 122 -4.71 -9.22 -6.51
N GLN A 123 -4.95 -8.41 -7.56
CA GLN A 123 -4.09 -8.33 -8.73
C GLN A 123 -2.67 -7.95 -8.31
N ALA A 124 -2.52 -6.86 -7.56
CA ALA A 124 -1.20 -6.41 -7.13
C ALA A 124 -0.51 -7.39 -6.17
N LEU A 125 -1.27 -8.07 -5.31
CA LEU A 125 -0.77 -9.11 -4.41
C LEU A 125 -0.21 -10.30 -5.21
N VAL A 126 -0.95 -10.79 -6.20
CA VAL A 126 -0.51 -11.92 -7.04
C VAL A 126 0.71 -11.55 -7.86
N GLU A 127 0.72 -10.36 -8.48
CA GLU A 127 1.88 -9.84 -9.23
C GLU A 127 3.13 -9.71 -8.35
N CYS A 128 2.99 -9.20 -7.11
CA CYS A 128 4.11 -9.10 -6.17
C CYS A 128 4.57 -10.48 -5.68
N ALA A 129 3.65 -11.35 -5.26
CA ALA A 129 4.01 -12.58 -4.57
C ALA A 129 4.45 -13.70 -5.51
N LEU A 130 3.71 -13.93 -6.60
CA LEU A 130 3.84 -15.13 -7.42
C LEU A 130 4.73 -14.89 -8.64
N ARG A 131 5.35 -15.96 -9.14
CA ARG A 131 6.12 -15.94 -10.40
C ARG A 131 5.20 -15.86 -11.64
N PRO A 132 5.73 -15.52 -12.82
CA PRO A 132 4.94 -15.48 -14.06
C PRO A 132 4.32 -16.83 -14.46
N ASP A 133 4.89 -17.95 -14.04
CA ASP A 133 4.35 -19.31 -14.27
C ASP A 133 3.28 -19.71 -13.23
N GLN A 134 3.12 -18.91 -12.19
CA GLN A 134 2.15 -19.11 -11.12
C GLN A 134 0.97 -18.15 -11.29
N GLY A 135 -0.18 -18.54 -10.77
CA GLY A 135 -1.39 -17.73 -10.85
C GLY A 135 -2.55 -18.44 -10.18
N LEU A 136 -3.68 -17.76 -10.11
CA LEU A 136 -4.91 -18.31 -9.57
C LEU A 136 -6.14 -17.71 -10.23
N SER A 137 -7.24 -18.40 -10.07
CA SER A 137 -8.55 -18.02 -10.60
C SER A 137 -9.55 -17.92 -9.46
N TRP A 138 -10.40 -16.91 -9.49
CA TRP A 138 -11.59 -16.83 -8.66
C TRP A 138 -12.83 -16.92 -9.53
N THR A 139 -13.83 -17.65 -9.03
CA THR A 139 -15.10 -17.86 -9.73
C THR A 139 -16.23 -17.46 -8.82
N THR A 140 -17.17 -16.67 -9.34
CA THR A 140 -18.37 -16.23 -8.63
C THR A 140 -19.59 -16.24 -9.54
N SER A 141 -20.79 -16.22 -8.98
CA SER A 141 -22.01 -16.05 -9.76
C SER A 141 -22.34 -14.58 -9.99
N ALA A 142 -22.93 -14.25 -11.14
CA ALA A 142 -23.48 -12.92 -11.38
C ALA A 142 -24.50 -12.50 -10.31
N SER A 143 -25.21 -13.47 -9.70
CA SER A 143 -26.12 -13.24 -8.59
C SER A 143 -25.43 -12.80 -7.30
N GLU A 144 -24.24 -13.34 -6.99
CA GLU A 144 -23.46 -12.93 -5.82
C GLU A 144 -22.87 -11.54 -6.00
N LEU A 145 -22.30 -11.24 -7.17
CA LEU A 145 -21.83 -9.90 -7.51
C LEU A 145 -22.96 -8.87 -7.44
N SER A 146 -24.13 -9.19 -7.99
CA SER A 146 -25.32 -8.32 -7.94
C SER A 146 -25.93 -8.21 -6.54
N ALA A 147 -25.62 -9.14 -5.63
CA ALA A 147 -26.08 -9.09 -4.26
C ALA A 147 -25.22 -8.18 -3.38
N VAL A 148 -24.05 -7.75 -3.86
CA VAL A 148 -23.24 -6.75 -3.18
C VAL A 148 -23.70 -5.38 -3.63
N ASP A 149 -24.45 -4.70 -2.76
CA ASP A 149 -24.64 -3.26 -2.88
C ASP A 149 -23.27 -2.63 -2.60
N ALA A 150 -22.57 -2.26 -3.68
CA ALA A 150 -21.24 -1.70 -3.55
C ALA A 150 -21.25 -0.43 -2.67
N GLY A 151 -22.41 0.21 -2.44
CA GLY A 151 -22.53 1.43 -1.64
C GLY A 151 -21.81 2.63 -2.24
N VAL A 152 -20.94 2.39 -3.22
CA VAL A 152 -20.30 3.37 -4.08
C VAL A 152 -21.37 3.84 -5.04
N THR A 153 -21.92 5.02 -4.76
CA THR A 153 -22.45 5.87 -5.82
C THR A 153 -21.26 6.22 -6.68
N ILE A 154 -20.90 5.33 -7.61
CA ILE A 154 -19.87 5.62 -8.61
C ILE A 154 -20.43 6.80 -9.39
N SER A 155 -19.97 8.02 -9.09
CA SER A 155 -20.11 9.13 -10.00
C SER A 155 -19.53 8.64 -11.31
N SER A 156 -20.36 8.55 -12.37
CA SER A 156 -20.12 7.74 -13.56
C SER A 156 -18.99 8.23 -14.49
N ALA A 157 -17.97 8.89 -13.94
CA ALA A 157 -16.93 9.59 -14.71
C ALA A 157 -15.58 8.86 -14.78
N GLU A 158 -15.30 7.83 -13.97
CA GLU A 158 -13.91 7.32 -13.82
C GLU A 158 -13.77 5.79 -13.76
N SER A 159 -14.68 5.03 -14.36
CA SER A 159 -14.51 3.57 -14.45
C SER A 159 -13.94 3.15 -15.81
N ASP A 160 -12.62 3.30 -15.99
CA ASP A 160 -11.83 2.58 -17.01
C ASP A 160 -11.52 1.12 -16.59
N LEU A 161 -12.29 0.60 -15.64
CA LEU A 161 -12.12 -0.76 -15.14
C LEU A 161 -12.71 -1.76 -16.15
N SER A 162 -11.82 -2.54 -16.76
CA SER A 162 -12.10 -3.58 -17.76
C SER A 162 -13.08 -4.67 -17.28
N TRP A 163 -13.38 -4.73 -15.99
CA TRP A 163 -14.31 -5.70 -15.40
C TRP A 163 -15.77 -5.21 -15.34
N ALA A 164 -16.08 -3.99 -15.82
CA ALA A 164 -17.45 -3.49 -15.86
C ALA A 164 -18.34 -4.37 -16.75
N ILE A 165 -19.29 -5.07 -16.12
CA ILE A 165 -20.28 -5.90 -16.84
C ILE A 165 -21.12 -4.97 -17.74
N PRO A 166 -21.27 -5.24 -19.04
CA PRO A 166 -22.10 -4.45 -19.94
C PRO A 166 -23.53 -4.32 -19.40
N LEU A 167 -23.92 -3.11 -18.98
CA LEU A 167 -25.26 -2.81 -18.50
C LEU A 167 -26.24 -2.85 -19.68
N GLY A 168 -26.84 -4.01 -19.94
CA GLY A 168 -27.85 -4.15 -21.00
C GLY A 168 -28.22 -5.57 -21.38
N GLU A 169 -27.34 -6.54 -21.13
CA GLU A 169 -27.67 -7.95 -21.34
C GLU A 169 -28.27 -8.58 -20.09
N LYS A 170 -29.30 -9.41 -20.31
CA LYS A 170 -29.92 -10.24 -19.28
C LYS A 170 -28.78 -10.96 -18.53
N PRO A 171 -28.72 -10.91 -17.18
CA PRO A 171 -27.61 -11.49 -16.43
C PRO A 171 -27.44 -12.94 -16.87
N SER A 172 -26.34 -13.20 -17.55
CA SER A 172 -25.96 -14.55 -17.94
C SER A 172 -25.84 -15.35 -16.65
N LEU A 173 -26.49 -16.52 -16.61
CA LEU A 173 -26.31 -17.46 -15.50
C LEU A 173 -24.91 -18.08 -15.50
N ALA A 174 -24.07 -17.73 -16.47
CA ALA A 174 -22.68 -18.18 -16.51
C ALA A 174 -21.91 -17.62 -15.30
N PRO A 175 -21.00 -18.43 -14.73
CA PRO A 175 -20.09 -17.95 -13.71
C PRO A 175 -19.17 -16.87 -14.28
N VAL A 176 -18.86 -15.87 -13.46
CA VAL A 176 -17.80 -14.89 -13.72
C VAL A 176 -16.49 -15.49 -13.21
N VAL A 177 -15.51 -15.59 -14.09
CA VAL A 177 -14.16 -16.09 -13.77
C VAL A 177 -13.19 -14.92 -13.92
N VAL A 178 -12.39 -14.68 -12.89
CA VAL A 178 -11.28 -13.72 -12.90
C VAL A 178 -9.99 -14.51 -12.70
N GLU A 179 -9.01 -14.28 -13.55
CA GLU A 179 -7.70 -14.94 -13.49
C GLU A 179 -6.62 -13.89 -13.21
N TRP A 180 -5.71 -14.22 -12.30
CA TRP A 180 -4.55 -13.42 -11.94
C TRP A 180 -3.29 -14.24 -12.19
N SER A 181 -2.30 -13.61 -12.83
CA SER A 181 -0.98 -14.19 -13.06
C SER A 181 0.05 -13.46 -12.22
N GLY A 182 1.02 -14.20 -11.69
CA GLY A 182 2.16 -13.62 -10.99
C GLY A 182 3.09 -12.85 -11.93
N ASP A 183 4.06 -12.16 -11.34
CA ASP A 183 5.03 -11.35 -12.09
C ASP A 183 6.41 -11.33 -11.39
N LEU A 184 6.51 -10.66 -10.24
CA LEU A 184 7.77 -10.44 -9.52
C LEU A 184 8.33 -11.70 -8.84
N GLY A 185 7.46 -12.61 -8.39
CA GLY A 185 7.88 -13.81 -7.67
C GLY A 185 8.64 -13.53 -6.37
N LEU A 186 8.22 -12.51 -5.59
CA LEU A 186 8.86 -12.20 -4.30
C LEU A 186 8.65 -13.30 -3.25
N CYS A 187 7.56 -14.05 -3.36
CA CYS A 187 7.23 -15.14 -2.45
C CYS A 187 6.51 -16.30 -3.19
N PRO A 188 7.23 -17.07 -4.01
CA PRO A 188 6.66 -18.14 -4.81
C PRO A 188 6.09 -19.29 -3.99
N SER A 189 6.62 -19.52 -2.79
CA SER A 189 6.17 -20.58 -1.87
C SER A 189 4.74 -20.36 -1.38
N TRP A 190 4.25 -19.11 -1.39
CA TRP A 190 2.87 -18.79 -1.03
C TRP A 190 1.85 -19.45 -1.95
N ALA A 191 2.20 -19.79 -3.21
CA ALA A 191 1.30 -20.54 -4.09
C ALA A 191 0.94 -21.95 -3.53
N HIS A 192 1.77 -22.50 -2.64
CA HIS A 192 1.66 -23.89 -2.18
C HIS A 192 1.45 -24.02 -0.67
N GLY A 193 1.80 -22.99 0.11
CA GLY A 193 1.66 -23.00 1.57
C GLY A 193 1.33 -21.63 2.14
N ALA A 194 1.11 -21.58 3.45
CA ALA A 194 1.02 -20.33 4.18
C ALA A 194 2.36 -19.55 4.04
N PRO A 195 2.32 -18.22 3.89
CA PRO A 195 3.52 -17.42 3.74
C PRO A 195 4.27 -17.31 5.08
N SER A 196 5.60 -17.33 5.05
CA SER A 196 6.41 -16.96 6.21
C SER A 196 6.27 -15.47 6.53
N THR A 197 6.76 -15.03 7.69
CA THR A 197 6.74 -13.61 8.06
C THR A 197 7.62 -12.78 7.11
N GLU A 198 8.79 -13.31 6.73
CA GLU A 198 9.73 -12.68 5.81
C GLU A 198 9.12 -12.48 4.42
N CYS A 199 8.39 -13.48 3.95
CA CYS A 199 7.58 -13.42 2.74
C CYS A 199 6.50 -12.33 2.82
N GLN A 200 5.77 -12.28 3.93
CA GLN A 200 4.74 -11.26 4.15
C GLN A 200 5.35 -9.86 4.14
N GLU A 201 6.51 -9.66 4.77
CA GLU A 201 7.21 -8.37 4.81
C GLU A 201 7.64 -7.90 3.41
N LEU A 202 8.25 -8.79 2.63
CA LEU A 202 8.72 -8.44 1.30
C LEU A 202 7.55 -8.11 0.34
N VAL A 203 6.46 -8.87 0.42
CA VAL A 203 5.25 -8.60 -0.37
C VAL A 203 4.56 -7.32 0.12
N SER A 204 4.56 -7.05 1.42
CA SER A 204 4.04 -5.81 2.02
C SER A 204 4.79 -4.59 1.50
N ALA A 205 6.12 -4.65 1.49
CA ALA A 205 6.98 -3.62 0.91
C ALA A 205 6.64 -3.34 -0.56
N CYS A 206 6.31 -4.38 -1.34
CA CYS A 206 5.94 -4.25 -2.75
C CYS A 206 4.60 -3.54 -2.91
N LEU A 207 3.58 -3.94 -2.13
CA LEU A 207 2.27 -3.29 -2.15
C LEU A 207 2.35 -1.82 -1.75
N LEU A 208 3.13 -1.50 -0.70
CA LEU A 208 3.38 -0.12 -0.29
C LEU A 208 4.10 0.70 -1.36
N ALA A 209 5.15 0.12 -1.96
CA ALA A 209 5.88 0.77 -3.05
C ALA A 209 4.94 1.14 -4.20
N ARG A 210 3.92 0.32 -4.48
CA ARG A 210 2.93 0.56 -5.55
C ARG A 210 1.78 1.49 -5.15
N ASN A 211 1.69 1.91 -3.89
CA ASN A 211 0.64 2.82 -3.44
C ASN A 211 0.76 4.19 -4.09
N ASN A 212 -0.39 4.75 -4.47
CA ASN A 212 -0.50 5.94 -5.28
C ASN A 212 -1.67 6.79 -4.80
N ALA A 213 -1.40 7.56 -3.75
CA ALA A 213 -2.35 8.45 -3.13
C ALA A 213 -2.78 9.62 -4.03
N ARG A 214 -2.03 9.91 -5.10
CA ARG A 214 -2.36 10.99 -6.04
C ARG A 214 -3.03 10.50 -7.33
N GLY A 215 -3.11 9.20 -7.54
CA GLY A 215 -3.57 8.61 -8.80
C GLY A 215 -2.65 8.87 -10.00
N ALA A 216 -1.44 9.41 -9.78
CA ALA A 216 -0.46 9.66 -10.84
C ALA A 216 0.34 8.38 -11.11
N HIS A 217 0.12 7.77 -12.27
CA HIS A 217 0.80 6.54 -12.65
C HIS A 217 2.23 6.82 -13.12
N VAL A 218 3.20 6.17 -12.49
CA VAL A 218 4.63 6.27 -12.77
C VAL A 218 5.24 4.86 -12.74
N ASP A 219 6.31 4.69 -13.49
CA ASP A 219 7.10 3.46 -13.45
C ASP A 219 8.10 3.54 -12.29
N LEU A 220 8.20 2.47 -11.51
CA LEU A 220 9.07 2.35 -10.36
C LEU A 220 10.12 1.28 -10.63
N SER A 221 11.39 1.57 -10.36
CA SER A 221 12.42 0.53 -10.23
C SER A 221 12.49 0.07 -8.77
N LEU A 222 11.99 -1.14 -8.52
CA LEU A 222 12.05 -1.81 -7.23
C LEU A 222 13.36 -2.60 -7.14
N ARG A 223 14.07 -2.48 -6.02
CA ARG A 223 15.29 -3.24 -5.74
C ARG A 223 15.24 -3.85 -4.34
N TRP A 224 15.61 -5.13 -4.23
CA TRP A 224 15.53 -5.88 -2.98
C TRP A 224 16.57 -7.00 -2.92
N GLU A 225 16.86 -7.44 -1.69
CA GLU A 225 17.60 -8.66 -1.44
C GLU A 225 16.62 -9.86 -1.47
N PRO A 226 16.85 -10.88 -2.32
CA PRO A 226 15.98 -12.04 -2.37
C PRO A 226 16.00 -12.76 -1.03
N LEU A 227 14.84 -13.31 -0.65
CA LEU A 227 14.78 -14.23 0.47
C LEU A 227 15.74 -15.40 0.20
N PRO A 228 16.44 -15.92 1.23
CA PRO A 228 17.19 -17.15 1.08
C PRO A 228 16.22 -18.22 0.56
N GLU A 229 16.45 -18.65 -0.67
CA GLU A 229 15.50 -19.44 -1.43
C GLU A 229 15.15 -20.70 -0.65
N GLU A 230 13.93 -20.79 -0.12
CA GLU A 230 13.35 -22.04 0.32
C GLU A 230 12.91 -22.82 -0.92
N ASP A 231 13.88 -23.17 -1.76
CA ASP A 231 13.63 -24.03 -2.89
C ASP A 231 13.03 -25.33 -2.34
N PRO A 232 11.81 -25.71 -2.77
CA PRO A 232 11.25 -26.98 -2.36
C PRO A 232 12.22 -28.08 -2.82
N PRO A 233 12.56 -29.05 -1.97
CA PRO A 233 13.52 -30.09 -2.32
C PRO A 233 13.09 -30.81 -3.61
N GLY A 234 13.79 -30.53 -4.72
CA GLY A 234 13.47 -31.06 -6.05
C GLY A 234 12.95 -30.03 -7.06
N ALA A 235 12.85 -28.74 -6.73
CA ALA A 235 12.80 -27.70 -7.75
C ALA A 235 14.05 -27.84 -8.64
N PRO A 236 13.90 -27.82 -9.99
CA PRO A 236 15.06 -27.83 -10.87
C PRO A 236 15.93 -26.64 -10.49
N SER A 237 17.16 -26.92 -10.05
CA SER A 237 18.14 -25.89 -9.69
C SER A 237 18.18 -24.84 -10.78
N GLU A 238 18.10 -23.57 -10.37
CA GLU A 238 17.93 -22.36 -11.18
C GLU A 238 18.88 -22.26 -12.40
N GLU A 239 19.93 -23.09 -12.50
CA GLU A 239 20.83 -23.22 -13.66
C GLU A 239 20.14 -23.42 -15.03
N THR A 240 18.88 -23.89 -15.08
CA THR A 240 18.16 -24.09 -16.37
C THR A 240 17.08 -23.05 -16.63
N ILE A 241 16.71 -22.23 -15.65
CA ILE A 241 16.16 -20.92 -15.96
C ILE A 241 17.38 -20.10 -16.29
N ALA A 242 17.84 -20.19 -17.55
CA ALA A 242 18.71 -19.15 -18.07
C ALA A 242 18.15 -17.81 -17.57
N PRO A 243 18.96 -16.88 -17.05
CA PRO A 243 18.51 -15.53 -16.72
C PRO A 243 17.93 -14.89 -17.99
N ILE A 244 16.70 -15.29 -18.31
CA ILE A 244 15.79 -14.77 -19.28
C ILE A 244 14.90 -13.94 -18.36
N ASP A 245 15.04 -12.64 -18.33
CA ASP A 245 15.79 -11.79 -19.22
C ASP A 245 16.14 -10.59 -18.37
N GLU A 246 17.27 -10.01 -18.68
CA GLU A 246 17.61 -8.62 -18.42
C GLU A 246 16.60 -7.71 -19.15
N ARG A 247 15.29 -7.98 -19.01
CA ARG A 247 14.17 -7.21 -19.52
C ARG A 247 14.17 -5.91 -18.73
N MET A 248 14.47 -4.77 -19.31
CA MET A 248 15.01 -4.51 -20.65
C MET A 248 15.60 -3.12 -20.66
N ILE A 249 16.30 -2.78 -19.57
CA ILE A 249 17.05 -1.54 -19.48
C ILE A 249 18.44 -1.95 -19.03
N PRO A 250 19.34 -2.34 -19.95
CA PRO A 250 20.76 -2.19 -19.69
C PRO A 250 20.93 -0.75 -19.17
N ASN A 251 21.41 -0.64 -17.95
CA ASN A 251 21.42 0.58 -17.14
C ASN A 251 20.09 1.00 -16.48
N ALA A 252 19.27 0.08 -15.95
CA ALA A 252 18.15 0.46 -15.08
C ALA A 252 18.60 1.40 -13.95
N GLU A 253 19.83 1.24 -13.45
CA GLU A 253 20.46 2.17 -12.52
C GLU A 253 20.61 3.60 -13.06
N ASN A 254 20.90 3.76 -14.35
CA ASN A 254 21.00 5.07 -14.98
C ASN A 254 19.63 5.60 -15.44
N ALA A 255 18.68 4.71 -15.73
CA ALA A 255 17.33 5.09 -16.13
C ALA A 255 16.45 5.48 -14.93
N TYR A 256 16.74 4.95 -13.74
CA TYR A 256 16.09 5.27 -12.48
C TYR A 256 17.13 5.76 -11.46
N PRO A 257 17.72 6.95 -11.69
CA PRO A 257 18.82 7.45 -10.85
C PRO A 257 18.33 8.01 -9.51
N LEU A 258 17.04 8.32 -9.38
CA LEU A 258 16.50 9.01 -8.22
C LEU A 258 15.99 8.01 -7.20
N GLN A 259 16.74 7.78 -6.14
CA GLN A 259 16.25 7.00 -4.99
C GLN A 259 15.09 7.75 -4.33
N GLU A 260 13.93 7.12 -4.25
CA GLU A 260 12.74 7.68 -3.61
C GLU A 260 12.72 7.41 -2.11
N GLY A 261 13.14 6.22 -1.68
CA GLY A 261 13.02 5.77 -0.30
C GLY A 261 13.04 4.25 -0.15
N ALA A 262 12.71 3.79 1.06
CA ALA A 262 12.49 2.39 1.38
C ALA A 262 11.05 2.18 1.86
N PHE A 263 10.46 1.06 1.49
CA PHE A 263 9.17 0.60 1.99
C PHE A 263 9.38 -0.73 2.70
N PHE A 264 8.80 -0.87 3.89
CA PHE A 264 9.00 -2.04 4.75
C PHE A 264 7.86 -2.16 5.77
N GLY A 265 7.81 -3.29 6.48
CA GLY A 265 6.72 -3.58 7.40
C GLY A 265 5.94 -4.84 7.02
N ASN A 266 4.83 -5.10 7.73
CA ASN A 266 3.92 -6.20 7.45
C ASN A 266 2.45 -5.73 7.43
N LEU A 267 1.87 -5.61 6.23
CA LEU A 267 0.46 -5.28 6.00
C LEU A 267 -0.46 -6.45 6.34
N PHE A 268 0.09 -7.65 6.46
CA PHE A 268 -0.67 -8.87 6.69
C PHE A 268 -0.81 -9.24 8.16
N ASP A 269 -0.24 -8.45 9.07
CA ASP A 269 -0.41 -8.63 10.52
C ASP A 269 -1.82 -8.18 10.96
N PRO A 270 -2.73 -9.13 11.29
CA PRO A 270 -4.09 -8.80 11.67
C PRO A 270 -4.21 -8.12 13.03
N GLU A 271 -3.17 -8.20 13.88
CA GLU A 271 -3.13 -7.55 15.19
C GLU A 271 -2.68 -6.09 15.09
N LYS A 272 -2.11 -5.72 13.94
CA LYS A 272 -1.58 -4.38 13.63
C LYS A 272 -2.37 -3.66 12.53
N LEU A 273 -3.53 -4.19 12.18
CA LEU A 273 -4.54 -3.48 11.42
C LEU A 273 -5.32 -2.55 12.36
N ASN A 274 -5.38 -1.26 12.02
CA ASN A 274 -6.16 -0.31 12.79
C ASN A 274 -7.64 -0.67 12.74
N THR A 275 -8.27 -0.85 13.90
CA THR A 275 -9.68 -1.25 14.00
C THR A 275 -10.65 -0.22 13.43
N ASP A 276 -10.26 1.06 13.41
CA ASP A 276 -11.05 2.14 12.84
C ASP A 276 -10.96 2.16 11.31
N ALA A 277 -9.96 1.50 10.72
CA ALA A 277 -9.83 1.31 9.28
C ALA A 277 -10.57 0.07 8.76
N GLU A 278 -11.11 -0.76 9.66
CA GLU A 278 -11.61 -2.09 9.29
C GLU A 278 -12.85 -2.01 8.38
N VAL A 279 -12.70 -2.51 7.16
CA VAL A 279 -13.78 -2.68 6.20
C VAL A 279 -14.57 -3.94 6.54
N LYS A 280 -15.90 -3.79 6.56
CA LYS A 280 -16.82 -4.83 7.02
C LYS A 280 -17.81 -5.20 5.94
N LEU A 281 -18.13 -6.49 5.87
CA LEU A 281 -19.19 -7.01 5.00
C LEU A 281 -20.46 -7.22 5.83
N GLU A 282 -21.37 -6.25 5.80
CA GLU A 282 -22.64 -6.33 6.49
C GLU A 282 -23.65 -7.15 5.68
N LYS A 283 -24.37 -8.05 6.35
CA LYS A 283 -25.51 -8.76 5.78
C LYS A 283 -26.77 -7.98 6.07
N THR A 284 -27.44 -7.51 5.03
CA THR A 284 -28.73 -6.83 5.13
C THR A 284 -29.79 -7.60 4.36
N PHE A 285 -31.04 -7.49 4.81
CA PHE A 285 -32.17 -7.96 4.01
C PHE A 285 -32.61 -6.82 3.09
N GLY A 286 -32.76 -7.11 1.80
CA GLY A 286 -33.17 -6.10 0.82
C GLY A 286 -34.45 -5.40 1.27
N LYS A 287 -34.46 -4.06 1.28
CA LYS A 287 -35.65 -3.23 1.58
C LYS A 287 -36.71 -3.27 0.46
N GLY A 288 -36.77 -4.36 -0.31
CA GLY A 288 -37.64 -4.51 -1.47
C GLY A 288 -39.12 -4.61 -1.10
N THR A 289 -39.96 -4.19 -2.06
CA THR A 289 -41.41 -4.42 -2.05
C THR A 289 -41.73 -5.88 -1.78
N THR A 290 -42.91 -6.14 -1.19
CA THR A 290 -43.41 -7.35 -0.51
C THR A 290 -43.08 -8.77 -1.04
N LEU A 291 -42.43 -8.93 -2.20
CA LEU A 291 -42.14 -10.21 -2.83
C LEU A 291 -40.69 -10.73 -2.69
N ASP A 292 -39.70 -9.93 -2.25
CA ASP A 292 -38.28 -10.38 -2.24
C ASP A 292 -37.56 -10.13 -0.90
N LYS A 293 -38.30 -10.23 0.22
CA LYS A 293 -37.74 -10.06 1.59
C LYS A 293 -36.78 -11.18 2.03
N SER A 294 -36.66 -12.24 1.23
CA SER A 294 -35.78 -13.38 1.51
C SER A 294 -34.39 -13.25 0.91
N LYS A 295 -34.15 -12.29 0.01
CA LYS A 295 -32.85 -12.15 -0.64
C LYS A 295 -31.85 -11.45 0.29
N LEU A 296 -30.76 -12.14 0.60
CA LEU A 296 -29.62 -11.58 1.30
C LEU A 296 -28.90 -10.59 0.38
N VAL A 297 -28.67 -9.38 0.87
CA VAL A 297 -27.87 -8.35 0.22
C VAL A 297 -26.66 -8.09 1.11
N TYR A 298 -25.48 -8.13 0.53
CA TYR A 298 -24.26 -7.76 1.21
C TYR A 298 -23.98 -6.28 0.97
N ARG A 299 -23.51 -5.59 2.01
CA ARG A 299 -23.09 -4.19 1.92
C ARG A 299 -21.67 -4.10 2.42
N VAL A 300 -20.78 -3.56 1.59
CA VAL A 300 -19.41 -3.27 2.01
C VAL A 300 -19.43 -1.92 2.74
N VAL A 301 -19.07 -1.92 4.01
CA VAL A 301 -18.98 -0.73 4.85
C VAL A 301 -17.52 -0.36 5.01
N ARG A 302 -17.17 0.81 4.47
CA ARG A 302 -15.82 1.40 4.57
C ARG A 302 -15.86 2.58 5.53
N PRO A 303 -14.99 2.62 6.53
CA PRO A 303 -14.72 3.82 7.30
C PRO A 303 -14.20 4.95 6.40
N SER A 304 -14.36 6.20 6.84
CA SER A 304 -13.71 7.33 6.17
C SER A 304 -12.22 7.32 6.51
N LEU A 305 -11.35 7.30 5.52
CA LEU A 305 -9.89 7.32 5.77
C LEU A 305 -9.46 8.58 6.52
N ASP A 306 -10.14 9.73 6.33
CA ASP A 306 -9.85 10.96 7.07
C ASP A 306 -10.02 10.86 8.59
N GLU A 307 -10.78 9.86 9.06
CA GLU A 307 -11.03 9.58 10.49
C GLU A 307 -10.05 8.56 11.08
N VAL A 308 -9.29 7.86 10.22
CA VAL A 308 -8.33 6.82 10.60
C VAL A 308 -6.96 7.47 10.79
N GLU A 309 -6.23 7.15 11.87
CA GLU A 309 -4.85 7.64 12.02
C GLU A 309 -3.91 7.03 10.98
N VAL A 310 -3.75 5.71 10.96
CA VAL A 310 -3.01 4.98 9.93
C VAL A 310 -3.70 3.64 9.72
N VAL A 311 -3.78 3.14 8.48
CA VAL A 311 -4.47 1.87 8.20
C VAL A 311 -3.69 0.68 8.76
N TYR A 312 -2.39 0.60 8.45
CA TYR A 312 -1.52 -0.49 8.87
C TYR A 312 -0.45 0.06 9.81
N GLU A 313 -0.50 -0.32 11.10
CA GLU A 313 0.42 0.21 12.11
C GLU A 313 1.86 -0.26 11.88
N ASN A 314 2.02 -1.49 11.38
CA ASN A 314 3.30 -2.09 11.05
C ASN A 314 3.72 -1.84 9.59
N ALA A 315 3.24 -0.78 8.94
CA ALA A 315 3.65 -0.41 7.58
C ALA A 315 4.42 0.91 7.62
N PHE A 316 5.58 0.95 6.98
CA PHE A 316 6.49 2.08 7.07
C PHE A 316 7.06 2.47 5.70
N ALA A 317 7.36 3.76 5.59
CA ALA A 317 8.22 4.28 4.54
C ALA A 317 9.28 5.18 5.16
N CYS A 318 10.48 5.20 4.59
CA CYS A 318 11.50 6.20 4.91
C CYS A 318 11.96 6.90 3.64
N SER A 319 12.39 8.15 3.75
CA SER A 319 12.97 8.91 2.64
C SER A 319 14.50 8.91 2.71
N PRO A 320 15.22 9.01 1.58
CA PRO A 320 16.66 9.18 1.60
C PRO A 320 17.04 10.44 2.40
N PRO A 321 18.28 10.52 2.89
CA PRO A 321 18.75 11.77 3.48
C PRO A 321 18.67 12.85 2.42
N ASP A 322 18.12 14.01 2.78
CA ASP A 322 18.09 15.16 1.90
C ASP A 322 19.17 16.16 2.32
N PRO A 323 20.42 16.00 1.84
CA PRO A 323 21.51 16.90 2.21
C PRO A 323 21.28 18.34 1.72
N LEU A 324 20.34 18.53 0.78
CA LEU A 324 20.01 19.81 0.17
C LEU A 324 18.57 20.26 0.46
N SER A 325 17.80 19.58 1.33
CA SER A 325 16.43 19.97 1.71
C SER A 325 16.37 21.40 2.25
N SER A 326 17.44 21.85 2.90
CA SER A 326 17.58 23.22 3.38
C SER A 326 17.82 24.25 2.27
N LEU A 327 18.27 23.82 1.09
CA LEU A 327 18.71 24.68 -0.01
C LEU A 327 17.82 24.60 -1.26
N MET A 328 17.14 23.48 -1.52
CA MET A 328 16.25 23.31 -2.66
C MET A 328 14.91 22.73 -2.22
N TRP A 329 13.83 23.42 -2.61
CA TRP A 329 12.43 23.16 -2.27
C TRP A 329 11.86 21.82 -2.80
N VAL A 330 12.70 20.88 -3.24
CA VAL A 330 12.29 19.56 -3.72
C VAL A 330 12.49 18.55 -2.60
N ASN A 331 11.74 18.77 -1.53
CA ASN A 331 11.86 18.03 -0.28
C ASN A 331 11.52 16.55 -0.55
N GLN A 332 12.53 15.66 -0.58
CA GLN A 332 12.32 14.24 -0.94
C GLN A 332 11.30 13.58 -0.01
N ARG A 333 11.28 14.03 1.24
CA ARG A 333 10.27 13.70 2.24
C ARG A 333 8.85 13.92 1.72
N VAL A 334 8.58 15.08 1.12
CA VAL A 334 7.27 15.43 0.55
C VAL A 334 6.88 14.48 -0.58
N ARG A 335 7.84 13.91 -1.32
CA ARG A 335 7.51 12.94 -2.39
C ARG A 335 6.99 11.63 -1.81
N VAL A 336 7.71 11.02 -0.86
CA VAL A 336 7.27 9.80 -0.17
C VAL A 336 5.94 10.06 0.53
N GLU A 337 5.89 11.13 1.32
CA GLU A 337 4.70 11.55 2.05
C GLU A 337 3.47 11.69 1.16
N SER A 338 3.62 12.36 0.01
CA SER A 338 2.48 12.66 -0.84
C SER A 338 2.12 11.58 -1.85
N ARG A 339 3.09 10.80 -2.35
CA ARG A 339 2.82 9.71 -3.28
C ARG A 339 2.27 8.50 -2.56
N THR A 340 2.91 8.06 -1.49
CA THR A 340 2.50 6.84 -0.81
C THR A 340 1.52 7.08 0.32
N CYS A 341 1.19 8.33 0.64
CA CYS A 341 0.56 8.70 1.91
C CYS A 341 1.27 7.96 3.04
N ALA A 342 2.48 8.41 3.36
CA ALA A 342 3.25 7.92 4.49
C ALA A 342 3.74 9.14 5.26
N MET A 343 2.89 9.69 6.13
CA MET A 343 3.15 10.91 6.89
C MET A 343 3.53 10.58 8.34
N SER A 344 4.17 11.54 9.03
CA SER A 344 4.50 11.44 10.46
C SER A 344 3.54 12.24 11.34
N GLY A 345 3.31 11.78 12.58
CA GLY A 345 2.52 12.50 13.59
C GLY A 345 1.06 12.67 13.21
N ASP A 346 0.46 13.80 13.59
CA ASP A 346 -0.97 14.10 13.36
C ASP A 346 -1.38 14.15 11.88
N HIS A 347 -0.40 14.29 10.98
CA HIS A 347 -0.62 14.30 9.54
C HIS A 347 -0.72 12.89 8.93
N SER A 348 -0.53 11.84 9.72
CA SER A 348 -0.70 10.44 9.27
C SER A 348 -2.13 10.10 8.90
N ARG A 349 -3.13 10.90 9.32
CA ARG A 349 -4.55 10.58 9.10
C ARG A 349 -4.86 10.20 7.66
N GLY A 350 -5.48 9.04 7.49
CA GLY A 350 -5.88 8.44 6.21
C GLY A 350 -4.78 7.75 5.43
N CYS A 351 -3.54 7.74 5.94
CA CYS A 351 -2.43 7.09 5.28
C CYS A 351 -2.37 5.58 5.53
N VAL A 352 -1.79 4.86 4.57
CA VAL A 352 -1.61 3.40 4.67
C VAL A 352 -0.35 3.00 5.43
N ALA A 353 0.62 3.91 5.58
CA ALA A 353 1.86 3.65 6.28
C ALA A 353 2.29 4.85 7.11
N ARG A 354 3.15 4.62 8.10
CA ARG A 354 3.83 5.66 8.87
C ARG A 354 5.11 6.11 8.17
N ASN A 355 5.45 7.40 8.25
CA ASN A 355 6.79 7.85 7.89
C ASN A 355 7.75 7.53 9.04
N ALA A 356 8.72 6.64 8.81
CA ALA A 356 9.76 6.34 9.78
C ALA A 356 10.76 7.51 9.93
N GLY A 357 10.95 8.32 8.88
CA GLY A 357 11.89 9.44 8.82
C GLY A 357 12.96 9.28 7.73
N SER A 358 14.15 9.85 7.96
CA SER A 358 15.29 9.70 7.05
C SER A 358 15.93 8.32 7.17
N CYS A 359 15.99 7.58 6.05
CA CYS A 359 16.59 6.24 6.00
C CYS A 359 18.05 6.24 6.48
N ALA A 360 18.84 7.27 6.14
CA ALA A 360 20.26 7.36 6.52
C ALA A 360 20.52 8.26 7.74
N GLY A 361 19.46 8.73 8.40
CA GLY A 361 19.57 9.70 9.49
C GLY A 361 19.62 11.16 9.04
N GLU A 362 19.37 12.09 9.96
CA GLU A 362 19.39 13.54 9.70
C GLU A 362 20.82 14.09 9.85
N PRO A 363 21.42 14.67 8.80
CA PRO A 363 22.83 15.08 8.81
C PRO A 363 23.16 16.19 9.84
N TYR A 364 22.15 16.90 10.37
CA TYR A 364 22.32 18.05 11.26
C TYR A 364 21.75 17.85 12.68
N SER A 365 21.34 16.63 13.05
CA SER A 365 20.91 16.37 14.43
C SER A 365 22.11 16.45 15.39
N PRO A 366 21.99 17.13 16.55
CA PRO A 366 23.06 17.18 17.55
C PRO A 366 23.30 15.81 18.23
N GLU A 367 22.32 14.91 18.18
CA GLU A 367 22.51 13.50 18.52
C GLU A 367 22.98 12.73 17.28
N PRO A 368 23.93 11.78 17.40
CA PRO A 368 24.37 10.99 16.26
C PRO A 368 23.14 10.33 15.65
N PRO A 369 22.76 10.71 14.41
CA PRO A 369 21.50 10.26 13.85
C PRO A 369 21.60 8.75 13.69
N GLN A 370 20.71 8.01 14.36
CA GLN A 370 20.64 6.57 14.13
C GLN A 370 19.96 6.40 12.77
N PRO A 371 20.67 5.85 11.76
CA PRO A 371 20.05 5.59 10.48
C PRO A 371 18.93 4.59 10.70
N ILE A 372 17.75 4.92 10.18
CA ILE A 372 16.59 4.02 10.22
C ILE A 372 16.93 2.74 9.46
N CYS A 373 17.63 2.88 8.33
CA CYS A 373 17.99 1.77 7.48
C CYS A 373 19.50 1.63 7.30
N GLU A 374 19.95 0.38 7.33
CA GLU A 374 21.30 -0.01 6.95
C GLU A 374 21.42 0.02 5.43
N ILE A 375 22.43 0.76 4.94
CA ILE A 375 22.71 0.86 3.50
C ILE A 375 23.62 -0.32 3.10
N GLY A 376 23.19 -1.10 2.11
CA GLY A 376 23.96 -2.18 1.52
C GLY A 376 23.84 -2.15 -0.01
N HIS A 377 24.96 -2.15 -0.73
CA HIS A 377 25.00 -2.24 -2.20
C HIS A 377 24.14 -1.20 -2.95
N GLY A 378 24.01 0.01 -2.41
CA GLY A 378 23.19 1.07 -3.01
C GLY A 378 21.68 0.94 -2.76
N THR A 379 21.26 -0.05 -1.97
CA THR A 379 19.89 -0.22 -1.48
C THR A 379 19.88 -0.22 0.05
N TYR A 380 18.69 -0.32 0.63
CA TYR A 380 18.52 -0.56 2.06
C TYR A 380 18.46 -2.07 2.31
N ALA A 381 19.31 -2.57 3.20
CA ALA A 381 19.40 -4.00 3.54
C ALA A 381 18.47 -4.36 4.71
N ALA A 382 18.36 -3.47 5.69
CA ALA A 382 17.46 -3.61 6.82
C ALA A 382 16.99 -2.23 7.25
N CYS A 383 15.80 -2.13 7.84
CA CYS A 383 15.23 -0.91 8.40
C CYS A 383 14.74 -1.15 9.83
N THR A 384 14.65 -0.10 10.64
CA THR A 384 14.22 -0.18 12.04
C THR A 384 13.10 0.80 12.29
N SER A 385 12.03 0.37 12.96
CA SER A 385 10.92 1.24 13.35
C SER A 385 10.18 0.63 14.52
N GLU A 386 9.72 1.46 15.46
CA GLU A 386 8.97 1.03 16.65
C GLU A 386 9.61 -0.16 17.39
N GLU A 387 10.93 -0.12 17.57
CA GLU A 387 11.74 -1.17 18.22
C GLU A 387 11.87 -2.49 17.45
N ALA A 388 11.23 -2.62 16.28
CA ALA A 388 11.37 -3.77 15.39
C ALA A 388 12.41 -3.52 14.28
N ALA A 389 13.14 -4.58 13.93
CA ALA A 389 14.00 -4.61 12.75
C ALA A 389 13.27 -5.35 11.61
N TRP A 390 13.32 -4.76 10.43
CA TRP A 390 12.67 -5.20 9.20
C TRP A 390 13.76 -5.52 8.19
N LEU A 391 13.94 -6.81 7.90
CA LEU A 391 15.08 -7.30 7.11
C LEU A 391 14.77 -7.37 5.61
N HIS A 392 13.53 -7.09 5.22
CA HIS A 392 13.07 -7.23 3.84
C HIS A 392 12.49 -5.94 3.26
N PRO A 393 13.20 -4.79 3.33
CA PRO A 393 12.75 -3.57 2.69
C PRO A 393 12.86 -3.66 1.16
N ILE A 394 11.99 -2.94 0.45
CA ILE A 394 12.16 -2.65 -0.98
C ILE A 394 12.61 -1.20 -1.12
N THR A 395 13.74 -1.01 -1.80
CA THR A 395 14.23 0.31 -2.19
C THR A 395 13.61 0.69 -3.53
N VAL A 396 13.04 1.89 -3.61
CA VAL A 396 12.38 2.38 -4.83
C VAL A 396 13.21 3.47 -5.47
N PHE A 397 13.31 3.41 -6.79
CA PHE A 397 13.93 4.42 -7.62
C PHE A 397 12.94 4.92 -8.68
N LEU A 398 12.99 6.22 -8.95
CA LEU A 398 12.19 6.93 -9.94
C LEU A 398 13.09 7.33 -11.12
N LYS A 399 12.46 7.47 -12.27
CA LYS A 399 13.14 7.91 -13.49
C LYS A 399 13.37 9.42 -13.47
N ASP A 400 12.36 10.19 -13.08
CA ASP A 400 12.43 11.65 -13.02
C ASP A 400 11.74 12.17 -11.74
N PRO A 401 12.30 13.17 -11.03
CA PRO A 401 11.64 13.81 -9.90
C PRO A 401 10.24 14.38 -10.22
N CYS A 402 9.93 14.60 -11.49
CA CYS A 402 8.73 15.24 -11.99
C CYS A 402 7.61 14.28 -12.42
N GLU A 403 7.81 12.97 -12.35
CA GLU A 403 6.75 12.01 -12.69
C GLU A 403 5.57 12.09 -11.70
N LEU A 404 5.80 12.60 -10.48
CA LEU A 404 4.81 12.68 -9.40
C LEU A 404 4.14 14.05 -9.24
N SER A 405 4.64 15.07 -9.94
CA SER A 405 4.13 16.43 -9.88
C SER A 405 4.50 17.15 -11.16
N ASP A 406 3.54 17.85 -11.77
CA ASP A 406 3.76 18.65 -12.98
C ASP A 406 4.83 19.73 -12.73
N CYS A 407 6.11 19.42 -12.95
CA CYS A 407 7.22 20.36 -12.76
C CYS A 407 7.13 21.59 -13.69
N SER A 408 6.23 21.54 -14.68
CA SER A 408 5.88 22.67 -15.55
C SER A 408 5.15 23.77 -14.78
N ASN A 409 4.48 23.42 -13.69
CA ASN A 409 3.92 24.32 -12.70
C ASN A 409 4.47 23.89 -11.35
N PRO A 410 5.65 24.40 -10.90
CA PRO A 410 5.99 24.27 -9.49
C PRO A 410 4.78 24.80 -8.75
N LEU A 411 4.02 23.89 -8.11
CA LEU A 411 2.76 24.25 -7.50
C LEU A 411 3.03 25.51 -6.67
N PRO A 412 2.24 26.59 -6.79
CA PRO A 412 2.14 27.47 -5.65
C PRO A 412 1.67 26.52 -4.54
N ILE A 413 2.53 26.26 -3.56
CA ILE A 413 2.28 25.30 -2.48
C ILE A 413 1.19 25.92 -1.60
N ASN A 414 -0.03 25.99 -2.12
CA ASN A 414 -1.27 26.06 -1.39
C ASN A 414 -1.76 24.62 -1.23
N PHE A 415 -0.88 23.74 -0.75
CA PHE A 415 -1.38 22.86 0.30
C PHE A 415 -1.85 23.83 1.37
N ASP A 416 -3.16 23.91 1.59
CA ASP A 416 -3.70 24.38 2.86
C ASP A 416 -3.29 23.31 3.89
N VAL A 417 -1.98 23.19 4.15
CA VAL A 417 -1.51 22.81 5.46
C VAL A 417 -2.15 23.88 6.30
N ARG A 418 -3.29 23.55 6.91
CA ARG A 418 -3.75 24.30 8.06
C ARG A 418 -2.62 24.12 9.06
N HIS A 419 -1.64 25.01 8.98
CA HIS A 419 -0.90 25.41 10.12
C HIS A 419 -1.98 25.87 11.07
N VAL A 420 -2.39 24.96 11.95
CA VAL A 420 -3.06 25.32 13.18
C VAL A 420 -2.03 26.20 13.85
N TYR A 421 -2.17 27.50 13.61
CA TYR A 421 -1.43 28.50 14.32
C TYR A 421 -1.93 28.34 15.74
N ASP A 422 -1.18 27.60 16.55
CA ASP A 422 -1.42 27.51 17.98
C ASP A 422 -0.63 28.65 18.61
N PRO A 423 -1.27 29.79 18.93
CA PRO A 423 -0.60 30.91 19.56
C PRO A 423 -0.13 30.59 20.99
N GLU A 424 -0.44 29.40 21.53
CA GLU A 424 -0.03 28.98 22.86
C GLU A 424 1.24 28.13 22.89
N ASP A 425 1.89 27.81 21.75
CA ASP A 425 3.19 27.15 21.73
C ASP A 425 4.36 28.15 21.97
N PRO A 426 5.00 28.14 23.15
CA PRO A 426 6.04 29.09 23.51
C PRO A 426 7.41 28.77 22.87
N PHE A 427 7.53 27.75 22.03
CA PHE A 427 8.81 27.34 21.44
C PHE A 427 9.23 28.06 20.15
N TRP A 428 8.43 29.01 19.65
CA TRP A 428 8.85 29.88 18.54
C TRP A 428 9.76 31.03 19.03
N TYR A 429 11.00 30.71 19.44
CA TYR A 429 11.98 31.74 19.75
C TYR A 429 12.53 32.41 18.48
N ARG A 430 11.96 33.58 18.21
CA ARG A 430 12.61 34.86 17.89
C ARG A 430 14.16 34.80 17.86
N TRP A 431 14.72 34.75 16.66
CA TRP A 431 16.13 35.03 16.40
C TRP A 431 16.33 36.55 16.32
N GLU A 432 16.72 37.19 17.44
CA GLU A 432 17.27 38.56 17.44
C GLU A 432 18.80 38.46 17.56
N GLY A 433 19.46 38.25 16.43
CA GLY A 433 20.93 38.29 16.32
C GLY A 433 21.33 39.21 15.18
N THR A 434 22.02 40.31 15.50
CA THR A 434 22.67 41.19 14.52
C THR A 434 23.79 40.43 13.81
N LEU A 435 23.72 40.37 12.47
CA LEU A 435 24.77 39.86 11.59
C LEU A 435 26.10 40.61 11.81
N PRO A 436 27.26 39.93 11.78
CA PRO A 436 28.55 40.61 11.68
C PRO A 436 28.74 41.20 10.28
N ASP A 437 29.44 42.33 10.23
CA ASP A 437 29.77 43.08 9.00
C ASP A 437 30.33 42.19 7.88
N ASP A 438 29.67 42.26 6.73
CA ASP A 438 30.08 41.66 5.46
C ASP A 438 31.34 42.38 4.91
N PRO A 439 32.46 41.68 4.64
CA PRO A 439 33.68 42.30 4.14
C PRO A 439 33.72 42.44 2.60
N PHE A 440 32.65 42.15 1.86
CA PHE A 440 32.68 42.24 0.41
C PHE A 440 32.02 43.53 -0.10
N GLY A 441 32.88 44.53 -0.24
CA GLY A 441 32.58 45.78 -0.93
C GLY A 441 32.19 45.60 -2.40
N ASP A 442 31.25 46.44 -2.80
CA ASP A 442 30.83 46.77 -4.16
C ASP A 442 32.02 47.19 -5.06
N PRO A 443 31.88 47.12 -6.40
CA PRO A 443 31.58 48.39 -7.04
C PRO A 443 30.59 48.33 -8.23
N THR A 444 29.60 49.21 -8.12
CA THR A 444 29.13 50.18 -9.13
C THR A 444 28.66 49.64 -10.47
N TRP A 445 27.36 49.70 -10.73
CA TRP A 445 26.79 50.27 -11.96
C TRP A 445 25.41 50.85 -11.66
N GLY A 446 25.34 52.17 -11.58
CA GLY A 446 24.10 52.91 -11.69
C GLY A 446 23.90 53.33 -13.14
N GLU A 447 22.73 53.07 -13.71
CA GLU A 447 22.07 54.03 -14.57
C GLU A 447 20.57 53.76 -14.62
N ARG A 448 19.83 54.84 -14.35
CA ARG A 448 18.38 54.95 -14.25
C ARG A 448 17.90 55.42 -15.62
N ILE A 449 16.95 54.71 -16.23
CA ILE A 449 16.23 55.21 -17.42
C ILE A 449 14.74 55.34 -17.07
N ASP A 450 14.25 56.58 -17.15
CA ASP A 450 12.84 56.98 -17.07
C ASP A 450 12.06 56.55 -18.33
N PRO A 451 10.76 56.25 -18.21
CA PRO A 451 9.93 55.89 -19.36
C PRO A 451 9.20 57.11 -19.94
N GLY A 452 9.23 57.25 -21.26
CA GLY A 452 8.13 57.84 -22.03
C GLY A 452 8.48 58.99 -22.96
N ALA A 453 8.39 58.73 -24.27
CA ALA A 453 7.81 59.64 -25.24
C ALA A 453 7.48 58.89 -26.54
N LEU A 454 6.22 58.99 -26.94
CA LEU A 454 5.63 58.61 -28.23
C LEU A 454 6.13 59.55 -29.35
N ASP A 455 6.29 59.08 -30.60
CA ASP A 455 5.49 59.46 -31.78
C ASP A 455 5.96 58.73 -33.09
N PRO A 456 5.30 58.83 -34.27
CA PRO A 456 4.99 57.69 -35.15
C PRO A 456 5.65 57.80 -36.54
N GLY A 457 5.56 56.75 -37.37
CA GLY A 457 6.04 56.87 -38.76
C GLY A 457 6.13 55.58 -39.56
N VAL A 458 5.01 55.24 -40.19
CA VAL A 458 4.81 54.34 -41.37
C VAL A 458 5.77 54.77 -42.53
N PRO A 459 6.27 53.91 -43.47
CA PRO A 459 5.47 52.93 -44.22
C PRO A 459 6.07 51.55 -44.57
N ASP A 460 5.11 50.67 -44.86
CA ASP A 460 5.13 49.46 -45.71
C ASP A 460 5.97 49.65 -47.00
N PRO A 461 6.58 48.57 -47.55
CA PRO A 461 5.83 47.79 -48.54
C PRO A 461 6.14 46.27 -48.55
N GLY A 462 5.08 45.46 -48.52
CA GLY A 462 4.58 44.75 -49.71
C GLY A 462 5.45 43.65 -50.39
N ALA A 463 4.89 42.44 -50.31
CA ALA A 463 4.80 41.39 -51.36
C ALA A 463 6.00 40.47 -51.66
N PHE A 464 5.79 39.16 -51.48
CA PHE A 464 5.95 38.04 -52.44
C PHE A 464 5.50 36.74 -51.71
N GLY A 465 4.40 36.09 -52.09
CA GLY A 465 4.36 34.92 -52.99
C GLY A 465 4.92 33.66 -52.29
N GLY A 466 4.14 32.68 -51.84
CA GLY A 466 3.32 31.75 -52.64
C GLY A 466 4.07 30.42 -52.84
N LEU A 467 3.34 29.29 -52.78
CA LEU A 467 3.77 27.87 -52.93
C LEU A 467 4.25 27.21 -51.61
N GLY A 468 3.82 26.01 -51.20
CA GLY A 468 2.94 25.00 -51.78
C GLY A 468 2.82 23.83 -50.77
N ALA A 469 1.65 23.19 -50.72
CA ALA A 469 1.40 21.99 -49.93
C ALA A 469 1.99 20.73 -50.60
N PRO A 470 2.25 19.65 -49.84
CA PRO A 470 2.11 18.28 -50.32
C PRO A 470 0.99 17.60 -49.52
N GLU A 471 -0.14 17.28 -50.14
CA GLU A 471 -0.40 16.11 -50.98
C GLU A 471 -0.57 14.82 -50.15
N LEU A 472 -1.86 14.48 -50.01
CA LEU A 472 -2.42 13.26 -49.46
C LEU A 472 -2.03 12.07 -50.33
N LEU A 473 -1.46 11.03 -49.73
CA LEU A 473 -1.47 9.68 -50.29
C LEU A 473 -2.28 8.76 -49.39
N GLY A 474 -3.46 8.40 -49.90
CA GLY A 474 -4.29 7.34 -49.38
C GLY A 474 -3.71 5.97 -49.74
N GLY A 475 -3.64 5.09 -48.74
CA GLY A 475 -3.41 3.66 -48.92
C GLY A 475 -4.57 2.90 -48.31
N GLN A 476 -5.52 2.46 -49.15
CA GLN A 476 -6.47 1.41 -48.80
C GLN A 476 -5.71 0.07 -48.77
N GLY A 477 -5.69 -0.58 -47.61
CA GLY A 477 -5.18 -1.93 -47.43
C GLY A 477 -6.25 -2.80 -46.78
N SER A 478 -6.85 -3.68 -47.56
CA SER A 478 -7.91 -4.60 -47.17
C SER A 478 -7.38 -5.73 -46.27
N LEU A 479 -8.21 -6.12 -45.29
CA LEU A 479 -8.14 -7.36 -44.50
C LEU A 479 -8.07 -8.61 -45.41
N PRO A 480 -7.56 -9.72 -44.87
CA PRO A 480 -8.50 -10.82 -44.61
C PRO A 480 -8.38 -11.43 -43.21
N ASN A 481 -9.56 -11.62 -42.61
CA ASN A 481 -9.82 -12.61 -41.57
C ASN A 481 -9.63 -14.02 -42.15
N ASP A 482 -8.92 -14.90 -41.44
CA ASP A 482 -9.30 -16.32 -41.34
C ASP A 482 -8.70 -16.96 -40.07
N PRO A 483 -9.52 -17.55 -39.17
CA PRO A 483 -9.05 -18.23 -37.97
C PRO A 483 -8.82 -19.71 -38.23
N GLN A 484 -7.57 -20.17 -38.18
CA GLN A 484 -7.29 -21.60 -38.15
C GLN A 484 -7.54 -22.18 -36.75
N ARG A 485 -8.67 -22.89 -36.65
CA ARG A 485 -8.92 -23.96 -35.67
C ARG A 485 -7.85 -25.05 -35.81
N LEU A 486 -7.16 -25.38 -34.73
CA LEU A 486 -6.50 -26.68 -34.57
C LEU A 486 -7.38 -27.58 -33.67
N PRO A 487 -7.45 -28.89 -33.94
CA PRO A 487 -8.31 -29.80 -33.20
C PRO A 487 -7.65 -30.31 -31.91
N SER A 488 -8.52 -30.57 -30.94
CA SER A 488 -8.30 -31.42 -29.78
C SER A 488 -7.76 -32.79 -30.15
N GLU A 489 -6.61 -33.19 -29.60
CA GLU A 489 -6.27 -34.60 -29.42
C GLU A 489 -6.46 -35.00 -27.97
N ALA A 490 -7.39 -35.93 -27.77
CA ALA A 490 -7.54 -36.72 -26.57
C ALA A 490 -7.00 -38.13 -26.84
N ALA A 491 -6.39 -38.70 -25.80
CA ALA A 491 -6.14 -40.12 -25.53
C ALA A 491 -4.94 -40.82 -26.21
N ARG A 492 -3.91 -41.13 -25.40
CA ARG A 492 -3.58 -42.50 -24.92
C ARG A 492 -2.16 -42.57 -24.34
N ALA A 493 -2.06 -42.77 -23.02
CA ALA A 493 -1.24 -43.76 -22.31
C ALA A 493 -1.43 -43.55 -20.81
#